data_AF-F0GHN1-F1
#
_entry.id   AF-F0GHN1-F1
#
_cell.length_a   1.000
_cell.length_b   1.000
_cell.length_c   1.000
_cell.angle_alpha   90.00
_cell.angle_beta   90.00
_cell.angle_gamma   90.00
#
_symmetry.space_group_name_H-M   'P 1'
#
loop_
_entity.id
_entity.type
_entity.pdbx_description
1 polymer ?
#
loop_
_entity_poly.entity_id
_entity_poly.type
_entity_poly.pdbx_seq_one_letter_code
_entity_poly.pdbx_strand_id
1 'polypeptide(L)' 'VGWTKVALQPNEARTVSIAIPSQRFAVWNADAHAWRVGAGSYTLSAAASSRDPHALSQTVTLAAR' A
#
# COMPACT_ATOMS: atom_id res chain seq x y z
N VAL A 1 -2.68 -0.22 -1.28
CA VAL A 1 -2.97 -1.68 -1.40
C VAL A 1 -3.01 -2.08 -2.86
N GLY A 2 -2.42 -3.24 -3.19
CA GLY A 2 -2.42 -3.91 -4.50
C GLY A 2 -1.60 -5.21 -4.41
N TRP A 3 -1.60 -6.03 -5.47
CA TRP A 3 -0.78 -7.24 -5.57
C TRP A 3 -0.46 -7.56 -7.03
N THR A 4 0.53 -8.42 -7.27
CA THR A 4 0.81 -9.00 -8.58
C THR A 4 1.36 -10.41 -8.44
N LYS A 5 1.16 -11.25 -9.46
CA LYS A 5 1.81 -12.56 -9.57
C LYS A 5 2.98 -12.45 -10.52
N VAL A 6 4.15 -12.93 -10.11
CA VAL A 6 5.37 -12.91 -10.93
C VAL A 6 5.86 -14.35 -11.11
N ALA A 7 6.05 -14.76 -12.36
CA ALA A 7 6.78 -15.99 -12.67
C ALA A 7 8.28 -15.65 -12.78
N LEU A 8 9.12 -16.46 -12.14
CA LEU A 8 10.58 -16.32 -12.15
C LEU A 8 11.22 -17.67 -12.51
N GLN A 9 12.26 -17.64 -13.33
CA GLN A 9 13.16 -18.76 -13.51
C GLN A 9 14.13 -18.88 -12.32
N PRO A 10 14.83 -20.01 -12.15
CA PRO A 10 15.87 -20.14 -11.14
C PRO A 10 16.91 -19.01 -11.28
N ASN A 11 17.24 -18.36 -10.17
CA ASN A 11 18.16 -17.22 -10.07
C ASN A 11 17.70 -15.94 -10.78
N GLU A 12 16.44 -15.85 -11.22
CA GLU A 12 15.89 -14.61 -11.77
C GLU A 12 15.38 -13.68 -10.67
N ALA A 13 15.64 -12.38 -10.82
CA ALA A 13 15.07 -11.32 -9.99
C ALA A 13 14.30 -10.33 -10.87
N ARG A 14 13.16 -9.84 -10.38
CA ARG A 14 12.36 -8.81 -11.05
C ARG A 14 11.93 -7.72 -10.08
N THR A 15 12.01 -6.48 -10.54
CA THR A 15 11.41 -5.33 -9.85
C THR A 15 9.93 -5.25 -10.21
N VAL A 16 9.10 -5.02 -9.20
CA VAL A 16 7.66 -4.85 -9.34
C VAL A 16 7.29 -3.44 -8.92
N SER A 17 6.47 -2.77 -9.72
CA SER A 17 5.86 -1.47 -9.38
C SER A 17 4.36 -1.61 -9.23
N ILE A 18 3.83 -1.17 -8.09
CA ILE A 18 2.38 -1.17 -7.80
C ILE A 18 1.94 0.27 -7.60
N ALA A 19 1.11 0.78 -8.50
CA ALA A 19 0.49 2.09 -8.33
C ALA A 19 -0.58 2.01 -7.23
N ILE A 20 -0.53 2.91 -6.26
CA ILE A 20 -1.55 3.02 -5.21
C ILE A 20 -2.32 4.34 -5.42
N PRO A 21 -3.55 4.29 -5.93
CA PRO A 21 -4.39 5.48 -6.04
C PRO A 21 -4.65 6.10 -4.66
N SER A 22 -4.73 7.44 -4.58
CA SER A 22 -4.95 8.16 -3.32
C SER A 22 -6.23 7.72 -2.60
N GLN A 23 -7.27 7.31 -3.33
CA GLN A 23 -8.53 6.84 -2.73
C GLN A 23 -8.34 5.58 -1.85
N ARG A 24 -7.27 4.81 -2.05
CA ARG A 24 -6.96 3.63 -1.21
C ARG A 24 -6.53 4.00 0.21
N PHE A 25 -6.22 5.28 0.46
CA PHE A 25 -5.91 5.80 1.79
C PHE A 25 -7.12 6.46 2.45
N ALA A 26 -8.25 6.55 1.75
CA ALA A 26 -9.42 7.23 2.25
C ALA A 26 -10.20 6.36 3.24
N VAL A 27 -10.78 7.02 4.24
CA VAL A 27 -11.74 6.44 5.17
C VAL A 27 -13.08 7.17 5.01
N TRP A 28 -14.18 6.46 5.26
CA TRP A 28 -15.50 7.07 5.23
C TRP A 28 -15.66 8.02 6.42
N ASN A 29 -15.98 9.29 6.13
CA ASN A 29 -16.35 10.28 7.12
C ASN A 29 -17.88 10.42 7.14
N ALA A 30 -18.51 10.03 8.24
CA ALA A 30 -19.97 10.03 8.37
C ALA A 30 -20.56 11.44 8.36
N ASP A 31 -19.95 12.40 9.06
CA ASP A 31 -20.44 13.79 9.15
C ASP A 31 -20.43 14.49 7.80
N ALA A 32 -19.39 14.24 7.00
CA ALA A 32 -19.23 14.80 5.67
C ALA A 32 -19.96 13.98 4.58
N HIS A 33 -20.49 12.80 4.94
CA HIS A 33 -21.04 11.82 4.01
C HIS A 33 -20.13 11.57 2.79
N ALA A 34 -18.82 11.47 3.02
CA ALA A 34 -17.82 11.37 1.96
C ALA A 34 -16.57 10.58 2.39
N TRP A 35 -15.86 10.04 1.39
CA TRP A 35 -14.53 9.48 1.57
C TRP A 35 -13.50 10.60 1.72
N ARG A 36 -12.64 10.54 2.73
CA ARG A 36 -11.56 11.52 2.97
C ARG A 36 -10.24 10.85 3.28
N VAL A 37 -9.16 11.43 2.78
CA VAL A 37 -7.79 11.02 3.12
C VAL A 37 -7.28 11.91 4.25
N GLY A 38 -6.89 11.31 5.36
CA GLY A 38 -6.29 12.03 6.48
C GLY A 38 -4.86 12.47 6.15
N ALA A 39 -4.45 13.62 6.67
CA ALA A 39 -3.02 13.93 6.74
C ALA A 39 -2.35 13.03 7.78
N GLY A 40 -1.12 12.60 7.52
CA GLY A 40 -0.35 11.84 8.51
C GLY A 40 0.62 10.86 7.91
N SER A 41 1.19 10.03 8.78
CA SER A 41 2.13 8.98 8.43
C SER A 41 1.42 7.65 8.22
N TYR A 42 1.67 7.03 7.08
CA TYR A 42 1.12 5.73 6.70
C TYR A 42 2.25 4.74 6.51
N THR A 43 2.15 3.55 7.10
CA THR A 43 3.09 2.46 6.86
C THR A 43 2.62 1.63 5.68
N LEU A 44 3.46 1.53 4.67
CA LEU A 44 3.32 0.61 3.55
C LEU A 44 4.12 -0.65 3.85
N SER A 45 3.49 -1.81 3.74
CA SER A 45 4.17 -3.10 3.88
C SER A 45 4.04 -3.90 2.58
N ALA A 46 5.14 -4.52 2.15
CA ALA A 46 5.21 -5.39 0.98
C ALA A 46 5.75 -6.77 1.40
N ALA A 47 4.98 -7.81 1.13
CA ALA A 47 5.26 -9.16 1.59
C ALA A 47 4.51 -10.23 0.78
N ALA A 48 4.88 -11.50 0.93
CA ALA A 48 4.17 -12.61 0.29
C ALA A 48 2.84 -12.95 1.00
N SER A 49 2.70 -12.56 2.26
CA SER A 49 1.51 -12.77 3.10
C SER A 49 1.34 -11.61 4.09
N SER A 50 0.13 -11.40 4.59
CA SER A 50 -0.17 -10.37 5.60
C SER A 50 0.52 -10.62 6.94
N ARG A 51 0.99 -11.85 7.20
CA ARG A 51 1.71 -12.24 8.41
C ARG A 51 3.12 -12.72 8.14
N ASP A 52 3.65 -12.41 6.96
CA ASP A 52 5.01 -12.79 6.58
C ASP A 52 6.04 -12.13 7.51
N PRO A 53 6.91 -12.90 8.19
CA PRO A 53 7.92 -12.35 9.09
C PRO A 53 9.01 -11.54 8.36
N HIS A 54 9.12 -11.66 7.03
CA HIS A 54 10.11 -10.96 6.20
C HIS A 54 9.52 -9.75 5.46
N ALA A 55 8.36 -9.24 5.90
CA ALA A 55 7.72 -8.09 5.30
C ALA A 55 8.65 -6.85 5.30
N LEU A 56 8.82 -6.25 4.13
CA LEU A 56 9.46 -4.93 4.01
C LEU A 56 8.44 -3.86 4.39
N SER A 57 8.87 -2.86 5.15
CA SER A 57 8.00 -1.75 5.55
C SER A 57 8.65 -0.40 5.28
N GLN A 58 7.85 0.57 4.85
CA GLN A 58 8.26 1.94 4.63
C GLN A 58 7.16 2.89 5.05
N THR A 59 7.53 3.97 5.74
CA THR A 59 6.60 5.03 6.12
C THR A 59 6.57 6.12 5.06
N VAL A 60 5.37 6.58 4.72
CA VAL A 60 5.14 7.73 3.83
C VAL A 60 4.25 8.75 4.53
N THR A 61 4.51 10.03 4.31
CA THR A 61 3.66 11.12 4.83
C THR A 61 2.74 11.60 3.74
N LEU A 62 1.44 11.66 4.03
CA LEU A 62 0.41 12.16 3.13
C LEU A 62 -0.18 13.46 3.68
N ALA A 63 -0.52 14.37 2.77
CA ALA A 63 -1.36 15.53 3.06
C ALA A 63 -2.84 15.14 2.97
N ALA A 64 -3.70 15.85 3.69
CA ALA A 64 -5.14 15.63 3.66
C ALA A 64 -5.72 15.89 2.26
N ARG A 65 -6.74 15.12 1.88
CA ARG A 65 -7.49 15.28 0.63
C ARG A 65 -8.95 14.88 0.79
#